data_AF-A0AAW9YE91-F1
#
_entry.id   AF-A0AAW9YE91-F1
#
_cell.length_a   1.000
_cell.length_b   1.000
_cell.length_c   1.000
_cell.angle_alpha   90.00
_cell.angle_beta   90.00
_cell.angle_gamma   90.00
#
_symmetry.space_group_name_H-M   'P 1'
#
loop_
_entity.id
_entity.type
_entity.pdbx_description
1 polymer ?
#
loop_
_entity_poly.entity_id
_entity_poly.type
_entity_poly.pdbx_seq_one_letter_code
_entity_poly.pdbx_strand_id
1 'polypeptide(L)'
;MKVEAIVPTTQVVDILCDVCGSSTTTTIGTQEFGTLAARWGYGSQHDGAQYQVHLCETCFFEALANLRQAHRSQNMLAEDYQPADPDTFGQIEGNHELI
;
A
#
# COMPACT_ATOMS: atom_id res chain seq x y z
N MET A 1 45.73 -1.04 -18.89
CA MET A 1 44.89 -0.22 -19.79
C MET A 1 43.47 -0.34 -19.27
N LYS A 2 42.83 0.77 -18.87
CA LYS A 2 41.43 0.78 -18.39
C LYS A 2 40.54 1.18 -19.57
N VAL A 3 39.52 0.38 -19.86
CA VAL A 3 38.54 0.66 -20.92
C VAL A 3 37.19 0.77 -20.23
N GLU A 4 36.52 1.90 -20.41
CA GLU A 4 35.21 2.19 -19.81
C GLU A 4 34.24 2.55 -20.93
N ALA A 5 32.99 2.09 -20.80
CA ALA A 5 31.91 2.39 -21.73
C ALA A 5 30.67 2.81 -20.92
N ILE A 6 29.93 3.80 -21.42
CA ILE A 6 28.68 4.27 -20.82
C ILE A 6 27.54 3.42 -21.38
N VAL A 7 26.85 2.68 -20.51
CA VAL A 7 25.66 1.89 -20.87
C VAL A 7 24.41 2.60 -20.35
N PRO A 8 23.43 2.94 -21.20
CA PRO A 8 22.16 3.49 -20.74
C PRO A 8 21.38 2.45 -19.93
N THR A 9 20.95 2.80 -18.72
CA THR A 9 20.12 1.95 -17.85
C THR A 9 18.83 2.66 -17.46
N THR A 10 17.73 1.93 -17.39
CA THR A 10 16.48 2.43 -16.81
C THR A 10 16.47 2.16 -15.32
N GLN A 11 16.16 3.18 -14.52
CA GLN A 11 16.01 3.09 -13.08
C GLN A 11 14.69 3.74 -12.67
N VAL A 12 14.03 3.17 -11.67
CA VAL A 12 12.88 3.82 -11.02
C VAL A 12 13.44 4.96 -10.17
N VAL A 13 13.19 6.19 -10.60
CA VAL A 13 13.67 7.40 -9.90
C VAL A 13 12.67 7.94 -8.89
N ASP A 14 11.39 7.59 -9.05
CA ASP A 14 10.33 8.01 -8.15
C ASP A 14 9.11 7.08 -8.29
N ILE A 15 8.29 7.05 -7.25
CA ILE A 15 6.96 6.42 -7.23
C ILE A 15 5.98 7.50 -6.81
N LEU A 16 4.98 7.76 -7.65
CA LEU A 16 3.93 8.72 -7.35
C LEU A 16 2.75 8.02 -6.71
N CYS A 17 2.11 8.68 -5.76
CA CYS A 17 0.86 8.21 -5.17
C CYS A 17 -0.24 8.22 -6.23
N ASP A 18 -0.89 7.07 -6.47
CA ASP A 18 -1.95 6.92 -7.47
C ASP A 18 -3.24 7.69 -7.11
N VAL A 19 -3.35 8.18 -5.87
CA VAL A 19 -4.51 8.96 -5.39
C VAL A 19 -4.28 10.46 -5.54
N CYS A 20 -3.22 11.00 -4.91
CA CYS A 20 -2.98 12.44 -4.85
C CYS A 20 -1.92 12.96 -5.84
N GLY A 21 -1.16 12.06 -6.48
CA GLY A 21 -0.10 12.39 -7.43
C GLY A 21 1.22 12.84 -6.78
N SER A 22 1.29 12.97 -5.46
CA SER A 22 2.51 13.36 -4.74
C SER A 22 3.59 12.28 -4.84
N SER A 23 4.85 12.71 -4.87
CA SER A 23 6.01 11.81 -4.74
C SER A 23 5.97 11.08 -3.40
N THR A 24 6.39 9.81 -3.43
CA THR A 24 6.61 8.97 -2.24
C THR A 24 8.09 8.94 -1.84
N THR A 25 8.94 9.67 -2.56
CA THR A 25 10.34 9.82 -2.22
C THR A 25 10.51 10.88 -1.14
N THR A 26 11.17 10.52 -0.04
CA THR A 26 11.44 11.40 1.10
C THR A 26 12.54 12.42 0.77
N THR A 27 12.73 13.39 1.66
CA THR A 27 13.79 14.40 1.53
C THR A 27 15.20 13.83 1.55
N ILE A 28 15.38 12.61 2.08
CA ILE A 28 16.65 11.88 2.11
C ILE A 28 16.79 10.87 0.96
N GLY A 29 15.81 10.82 0.04
CA GLY A 29 15.85 9.98 -1.16
C GLY A 29 15.38 8.54 -0.96
N THR A 30 14.74 8.21 0.16
CA THR A 30 14.11 6.89 0.39
C THR A 30 12.71 6.87 -0.20
N GLN A 31 12.28 5.76 -0.78
CA GLN A 31 10.92 5.59 -1.29
C GLN A 31 10.06 4.92 -0.21
N GLU A 32 9.06 5.64 0.29
CA GLU A 32 8.18 5.18 1.38
C GLU A 32 6.72 5.21 0.91
N PHE A 33 6.18 4.03 0.63
CA PHE A 33 4.83 3.88 0.08
C PHE A 33 4.19 2.56 0.51
N GLY A 34 2.86 2.57 0.60
CA GLY A 34 2.04 1.37 0.72
C GLY A 34 1.67 0.82 -0.65
N THR A 35 1.42 -0.49 -0.72
CA THR A 35 0.91 -1.16 -1.93
C THR A 35 -0.41 -1.83 -1.64
N LEU A 36 -1.44 -1.54 -2.45
CA LEU A 36 -2.68 -2.32 -2.50
C LEU A 36 -2.68 -3.11 -3.81
N ALA A 37 -2.66 -4.45 -3.70
CA ALA A 37 -2.57 -5.33 -4.85
C ALA A 37 -3.57 -6.49 -4.75
N ALA A 38 -4.07 -6.92 -5.91
CA ALA A 38 -4.93 -8.08 -6.04
C ALA A 38 -4.53 -8.90 -7.26
N ARG A 39 -4.59 -10.22 -7.16
CA ARG A 39 -4.40 -11.17 -8.27
C ARG A 39 -5.55 -12.17 -8.23
N TRP A 40 -6.35 -12.16 -9.29
CA TRP A 40 -7.54 -12.99 -9.36
C TRP A 40 -7.28 -14.24 -10.21
N GLY A 41 -7.71 -15.39 -9.69
CA GLY A 41 -7.55 -16.68 -10.34
C GLY A 41 -8.75 -17.10 -11.17
N TYR A 42 -8.61 -18.30 -11.73
CA TYR A 42 -9.63 -18.95 -12.55
C TYR A 42 -10.99 -19.01 -11.86
N GLY A 43 -12.05 -18.61 -12.57
CA GLY A 43 -13.44 -18.67 -12.08
C GLY A 43 -13.89 -17.49 -11.21
N SER A 44 -13.05 -16.49 -10.98
CA SER A 44 -13.48 -15.22 -10.39
C SER A 44 -14.17 -14.32 -11.42
N GLN A 45 -14.92 -13.32 -10.98
CA GLN A 45 -15.53 -12.32 -11.89
C GLN A 45 -14.46 -11.55 -12.70
N HIS A 46 -13.27 -11.42 -12.14
CA HIS A 46 -12.13 -10.73 -12.75
C HIS A 46 -11.03 -11.75 -13.11
N ASP A 47 -11.40 -12.88 -13.70
CA ASP A 47 -10.48 -13.97 -14.03
C ASP A 47 -9.22 -13.49 -14.78
N GLY A 48 -8.06 -13.82 -14.22
CA GLY A 48 -6.74 -13.46 -14.76
C GLY A 48 -6.33 -12.00 -14.55
N ALA A 49 -7.20 -11.16 -13.97
CA ALA A 49 -6.87 -9.76 -13.76
C ALA A 49 -5.96 -9.56 -12.54
N GLN A 50 -5.04 -8.61 -12.68
CA GLN A 50 -4.17 -8.14 -11.61
C GLN A 50 -4.32 -6.63 -11.47
N TYR A 51 -4.39 -6.17 -10.23
CA TYR A 51 -4.46 -4.76 -9.87
C TYR A 51 -3.31 -4.44 -8.91
N GLN A 52 -2.73 -3.26 -9.05
CA GLN A 52 -1.73 -2.72 -8.15
C GLN A 52 -1.83 -1.21 -8.15
N VAL A 53 -1.82 -0.60 -6.96
CA VAL A 53 -1.66 0.84 -6.76
C VAL A 53 -0.66 1.11 -5.64
N HIS A 54 0.06 2.22 -5.76
CA HIS A 54 1.01 2.74 -4.79
C HIS A 54 0.42 3.97 -4.10
N LEU A 55 0.55 4.01 -2.77
CA LEU A 55 -0.07 5.03 -1.94
C LEU A 55 1.01 5.70 -1.09
N CYS A 56 1.02 7.03 -1.02
CA CYS A 56 1.76 7.72 0.04
C CYS A 56 1.15 7.37 1.41
N GLU A 57 1.89 7.63 2.48
CA GLU A 57 1.48 7.33 3.85
C GLU A 57 0.07 7.83 4.20
N THR A 58 -0.24 9.09 3.89
CA THR A 58 -1.58 9.67 4.13
C THR A 58 -2.68 8.90 3.42
N CYS A 59 -2.55 8.68 2.11
CA CYS A 59 -3.56 7.97 1.33
C CYS A 59 -3.67 6.49 1.71
N PHE A 60 -2.58 5.89 2.20
CA PHE A 60 -2.60 4.53 2.74
C PHE A 60 -3.46 4.44 4.00
N PHE A 61 -3.28 5.36 4.97
CA PHE A 61 -4.09 5.36 6.19
C PHE A 61 -5.56 5.75 5.93
N GLU A 62 -5.83 6.61 4.94
CA GLU A 62 -7.18 6.87 4.45
C GLU A 62 -7.83 5.59 3.89
N ALA A 63 -7.09 4.79 3.11
CA ALA A 63 -7.57 3.51 2.61
C ALA A 63 -7.91 2.55 3.77
N LEU A 64 -7.05 2.44 4.79
CA LEU A 64 -7.32 1.64 5.99
C LEU A 64 -8.55 2.15 6.76
N ALA A 65 -8.74 3.47 6.88
CA ALA A 65 -9.95 4.04 7.49
C ALA A 65 -11.21 3.65 6.73
N ASN A 66 -11.19 3.72 5.39
CA ASN A 66 -12.30 3.31 4.54
C ASN A 66 -12.61 1.81 4.69
N LEU A 67 -11.60 0.95 4.74
CA LEU A 67 -11.77 -0.49 4.94
C LEU A 67 -12.38 -0.82 6.31
N ARG A 68 -11.95 -0.16 7.38
CA ARG A 68 -12.56 -0.30 8.71
C ARG A 68 -14.03 0.13 8.72
N GLN A 69 -14.34 1.24 8.06
CA GLN A 69 -15.72 1.72 7.95
C GLN A 69 -16.59 0.74 7.15
N ALA A 70 -16.06 0.15 6.08
CA ALA A 70 -16.75 -0.89 5.31
C ALA A 70 -16.95 -2.18 6.14
N HIS A 71 -15.94 -2.60 6.91
CA HIS A 71 -16.06 -3.72 7.83
C HIS A 71 -17.18 -3.49 8.85
N ARG A 72 -17.22 -2.31 9.47
CA ARG A 72 -18.29 -1.93 10.40
C ARG A 72 -19.66 -1.96 9.72
N SER A 73 -19.82 -1.33 8.56
CA SER A 73 -21.13 -1.22 7.91
C SER A 73 -21.70 -2.58 7.51
N GLN A 74 -20.85 -3.54 7.14
CA GLN A 74 -21.28 -4.88 6.74
C GLN A 74 -21.59 -5.80 7.93
N ASN A 75 -20.91 -5.63 9.07
CA ASN A 75 -20.96 -6.60 10.17
C ASN A 75 -21.63 -6.06 11.44
N MET A 76 -21.98 -4.77 11.55
CA MET A 76 -22.47 -4.16 12.80
C MET A 76 -23.77 -4.76 13.38
N LEU A 77 -24.53 -5.51 12.58
CA LEU A 77 -25.77 -6.18 13.02
C LEU A 77 -25.54 -7.65 13.40
N ALA A 78 -24.33 -8.19 13.22
CA ALA A 78 -24.00 -9.55 13.61
C ALA A 78 -23.91 -9.68 15.14
N GLU A 79 -24.41 -10.78 15.69
CA GLU A 79 -24.44 -11.04 17.14
C GLU A 79 -23.04 -11.13 17.75
N ASP A 80 -22.04 -11.52 16.96
CA ASP A 80 -20.63 -11.69 17.34
C ASP A 80 -19.71 -10.57 16.83
N TYR A 81 -20.27 -9.45 16.38
CA TYR A 81 -19.51 -8.35 15.80
C TYR A 81 -18.34 -7.89 16.68
N GLN A 82 -17.12 -7.94 16.13
CA GLN A 82 -15.92 -7.36 16.72
C GLN A 82 -15.46 -6.17 15.86
N PRO A 83 -15.37 -4.95 16.40
CA PRO A 83 -14.82 -3.81 15.67
C PRO A 83 -13.37 -4.06 15.25
N ALA A 84 -13.01 -3.57 14.06
CA ALA A 84 -11.61 -3.50 13.66
C ALA A 84 -10.87 -2.50 14.55
N ASP A 85 -9.80 -2.97 15.20
CA ASP A 85 -8.99 -2.15 16.11
C ASP A 85 -8.31 -1.00 15.34
N PRO A 86 -8.47 0.26 15.77
CA PRO A 86 -8.04 1.37 14.97
C PRO A 86 -6.52 1.58 14.91
N ASP A 87 -5.79 1.06 15.89
CA ASP A 87 -4.35 1.24 16.06
C ASP A 87 -3.57 0.09 15.40
N THR A 88 -4.20 -1.08 15.25
CA THR A 88 -3.54 -2.30 14.78
C THR A 88 -4.14 -2.89 13.49
N PHE A 89 -5.26 -2.36 12.98
CA PHE A 89 -5.88 -2.87 11.75
C PHE A 89 -4.94 -2.76 10.54
N GLY A 90 -4.56 -3.92 10.00
CA GLY A 90 -3.64 -4.02 8.87
C GLY A 90 -2.16 -3.92 9.26
N GLN A 91 -1.83 -3.80 10.55
CA GLN A 91 -0.47 -3.80 11.05
C GLN A 91 0.05 -5.24 11.21
N ILE A 92 1.25 -5.52 10.70
CA ILE A 92 1.90 -6.84 10.80
C ILE A 92 3.01 -6.83 11.87
N GLU A 93 3.71 -5.70 11.99
CA GLU A 93 4.75 -5.46 13.00
C GLU A 93 4.67 -3.99 13.43
N GLY A 94 4.78 -3.75 14.74
CA GLY A 94 4.79 -2.40 15.30
C GLY A 94 6.20 -1.82 15.41
N ASN A 95 6.29 -0.49 15.37
CA ASN A 95 7.55 0.19 15.71
C ASN A 95 7.91 -0.12 17.17
N HIS A 96 8.92 -0.96 17.36
CA HIS A 96 9.62 -1.04 18.63
C HIS A 96 10.52 0.19 18.73
N GLU A 97 9.94 1.33 19.13
CA GLU A 97 10.79 2.41 19.64
C GLU A 97 11.54 1.85 20.85
N LEU A 98 12.85 1.65 20.68
CA LEU A 98 13.77 1.35 21.78
C LEU A 98 13.75 2.57 22.71
N ILE A 99 12.97 2.47 23.78
CA ILE A 99 12.99 3.39 24.92
C ILE A 99 14.32 3.24 25.66
#